data_AF-A0A9Q1HYM1-F1
#
_entry.id   AF-A0A9Q1HYM1-F1
#
_cell.length_a   1.000
_cell.length_b   1.000
_cell.length_c   1.000
_cell.angle_alpha   90.00
_cell.angle_beta   90.00
_cell.angle_gamma   90.00
#
_symmetry.space_group_name_H-M   'P 1'
#
loop_
_entity.id
_entity.type
_entity.pdbx_description
1 polymer ?
#
loop_
_entity_poly.entity_id
_entity_poly.type
_entity_poly.pdbx_seq_one_letter_code
_entity_poly.pdbx_strand_id
1 'polypeptide(L)'
;MVTVELPVVKTTEKVKGYYVVVVPLKKRAGKFSKPWDSPDEMNLEELLKEINRTSRALRLRRQAEPKAYITAYFKDLPGEFTLGDGQVYGDFQNRPLQNGQEYVFFVLAVLEISENTMYATSPYSDPVVSVDIDPQPIVDEEEGLMWVVGPVLAVIFIICIVIAILLFKRKRAESEARKGSLPNNKEQLSHHPNDPVELRRLNFQTPGSGVSGYPSNLHMPSMVSHPPIPIAELADHLERLKANDNLKFSQEYESIDPGQQFTWENSNLEVNKPKNRYANVIAYDHSRVLLSAIEGVPGSDYINANYIDGYRKQNAYIATQGSLPETFGDFWRMIWEQHTANIVMMTKLEERSRVKCDQYWPTRGTETYGLIQVSLLDTVELATYCVRTFALYKNGSSEKREVRQFQFTAWPDHGVPGAPHPVPGLPAAGEGL
;
A
#
# COMPACT_ATOMS: atom_id res chain seq x y z
N MET A 1 -24.68 0.69 29.23
CA MET A 1 -25.71 -0.01 28.42
C MET A 1 -26.78 0.98 27.98
N VAL A 2 -27.48 0.74 26.87
CA VAL A 2 -28.55 1.62 26.34
C VAL A 2 -29.67 0.74 25.76
N THR A 3 -30.92 0.97 26.15
CA THR A 3 -32.08 0.28 25.54
C THR A 3 -32.49 0.98 24.26
N VAL A 4 -32.66 0.22 23.18
CA VAL A 4 -33.02 0.72 21.84
C VAL A 4 -34.23 -0.03 21.29
N GLU A 5 -35.03 0.67 20.49
CA GLU A 5 -36.12 0.06 19.72
C GLU A 5 -35.56 -0.58 18.44
N LEU A 6 -35.98 -1.80 18.16
CA LEU A 6 -35.60 -2.53 16.95
C LEU A 6 -36.65 -2.32 15.84
N PRO A 7 -36.22 -2.23 14.56
CA PRO A 7 -37.14 -1.96 13.46
C PRO A 7 -38.15 -3.09 13.26
N VAL A 8 -39.40 -2.72 12.99
CA VAL A 8 -40.46 -3.69 12.67
C VAL A 8 -40.24 -4.25 11.27
N VAL A 9 -40.04 -5.57 11.17
CA VAL A 9 -39.80 -6.25 9.90
C VAL A 9 -41.14 -6.59 9.23
N LYS A 10 -41.36 -6.05 8.02
CA LYS A 10 -42.51 -6.38 7.17
C LYS A 10 -42.00 -7.10 5.93
N THR A 11 -42.18 -8.42 5.87
CA THR A 11 -41.76 -9.24 4.73
C THR A 11 -42.77 -10.34 4.44
N THR A 12 -42.91 -10.70 3.16
CA THR A 12 -43.71 -11.86 2.70
C THR A 12 -42.87 -13.14 2.65
N GLU A 13 -41.55 -13.02 2.75
CA GLU A 13 -40.60 -14.14 2.65
C GLU A 13 -40.34 -14.80 4.01
N LYS A 14 -39.99 -16.08 3.99
CA LYS A 14 -39.68 -16.83 5.21
C LYS A 14 -38.33 -16.41 5.77
N VAL A 15 -38.34 -15.85 6.99
CA VAL A 15 -37.12 -15.43 7.70
C VAL A 15 -36.61 -16.56 8.60
N LYS A 16 -35.31 -16.86 8.52
CA LYS A 16 -34.63 -17.86 9.36
C LYS A 16 -34.20 -17.32 10.72
N GLY A 17 -33.86 -16.04 10.77
CA GLY A 17 -33.49 -15.34 11.99
C GLY A 17 -32.89 -13.97 11.70
N TYR A 18 -32.55 -13.26 12.78
CA TYR A 18 -32.11 -11.87 12.77
C TYR A 18 -30.83 -11.72 13.59
N TYR A 19 -29.85 -11.01 13.04
CA TYR A 19 -28.64 -10.60 13.75
C TYR A 19 -28.69 -9.10 14.02
N VAL A 20 -28.35 -8.71 15.24
CA VAL A 20 -28.16 -7.29 15.59
C VAL A 20 -26.67 -6.99 15.45
N VAL A 21 -26.32 -6.02 14.60
CA VAL A 21 -24.93 -5.63 14.33
C VAL A 21 -24.68 -4.24 14.88
N VAL A 22 -23.64 -4.09 15.69
CA VAL A 22 -23.22 -2.81 16.29
C VAL A 22 -22.00 -2.29 15.56
N VAL A 23 -22.05 -1.02 15.17
CA VAL A 23 -21.00 -0.34 14.41
C VAL A 23 -20.50 0.88 15.21
N PRO A 24 -19.25 0.88 15.69
CA PRO A 24 -18.64 2.04 16.32
C PRO A 24 -18.38 3.16 15.30
N LEU A 25 -18.80 4.39 15.61
CA LEU A 25 -18.57 5.55 14.75
C LEU A 25 -17.13 6.06 14.86
N LYS A 26 -16.56 6.57 13.76
CA LYS A 26 -15.20 7.12 13.80
C LYS A 26 -15.25 8.60 14.19
N LYS A 27 -14.47 8.98 15.21
CA LYS A 27 -14.30 10.37 15.64
C LYS A 27 -13.17 11.03 14.83
N ARG A 28 -13.49 12.10 14.09
CA ARG A 28 -12.51 12.94 13.38
C ARG A 28 -12.81 14.40 13.66
N ALA A 29 -11.80 15.17 14.09
CA ALA A 29 -11.93 16.60 14.42
C ALA A 29 -13.12 16.92 15.36
N GLY A 30 -13.38 16.07 16.35
CA GLY A 30 -14.46 16.25 17.32
C GLY A 30 -15.86 15.81 16.87
N LYS A 31 -16.05 15.44 15.60
CA LYS A 31 -17.34 14.96 15.07
C LYS A 31 -17.29 13.45 14.81
N PHE A 32 -18.35 12.74 15.19
CA PHE A 32 -18.55 11.34 14.84
C PHE A 32 -19.16 11.23 13.43
N SER A 33 -18.67 10.27 12.67
CA SER A 33 -19.14 9.98 11.32
C SER A 33 -19.36 8.49 11.12
N LYS A 34 -20.44 8.15 10.41
CA LYS A 34 -20.70 6.79 9.94
C LYS A 34 -19.60 6.38 8.98
N PRO A 35 -19.02 5.16 9.11
CA PRO A 35 -18.01 4.72 8.15
C PRO A 35 -18.58 4.42 6.75
N TRP A 36 -19.89 4.18 6.65
CA TRP A 36 -20.66 3.94 5.43
C TRP A 36 -22.01 4.66 5.49
N ASP A 37 -22.58 5.03 4.34
CA ASP A 37 -23.87 5.73 4.28
C ASP A 37 -25.05 4.76 4.45
N SER A 38 -24.89 3.51 4.00
CA SER A 38 -25.85 2.39 4.18
C SER A 38 -25.15 1.11 4.67
N PRO A 39 -25.82 0.27 5.49
CA PRO A 39 -25.27 -1.04 5.89
C PRO A 39 -24.97 -1.97 4.70
N ASP A 40 -25.63 -1.79 3.56
CA ASP A 40 -25.40 -2.59 2.35
C ASP A 40 -24.02 -2.32 1.69
N GLU A 41 -23.41 -1.17 1.98
CA GLU A 41 -22.06 -0.83 1.51
C GLU A 41 -20.96 -1.43 2.38
N MET A 42 -21.32 -1.94 3.56
CA MET A 42 -20.38 -2.56 4.49
C MET A 42 -20.00 -3.96 3.99
N ASN A 43 -18.72 -4.29 4.00
CA ASN A 43 -18.28 -5.65 3.70
C ASN A 43 -18.71 -6.61 4.82
N LEU A 44 -19.83 -7.30 4.62
CA LEU A 44 -20.42 -8.26 5.56
C LEU A 44 -19.63 -9.58 5.67
N GLU A 45 -18.60 -9.81 4.85
CA GLU A 45 -17.90 -11.10 4.78
C GLU A 45 -17.26 -11.52 6.12
N GLU A 46 -16.71 -10.59 6.91
CA GLU A 46 -16.19 -10.88 8.24
C GLU A 46 -17.31 -11.29 9.22
N LEU A 47 -18.47 -10.63 9.17
CA LEU A 47 -19.63 -10.93 10.01
C LEU A 47 -20.30 -12.26 9.60
N LEU A 48 -20.40 -12.52 8.29
CA LEU A 48 -20.92 -13.77 7.75
C LEU A 48 -19.99 -14.96 8.06
N LYS A 49 -18.67 -14.73 8.12
CA LYS A 49 -17.71 -15.73 8.63
C LYS A 49 -17.93 -16.03 10.12
N GLU A 50 -18.36 -15.05 10.91
CA GLU A 50 -18.72 -15.25 12.32
C GLU A 50 -20.02 -16.08 12.44
N ILE A 51 -21.01 -15.81 11.59
CA ILE A 51 -22.27 -16.56 11.52
C ILE A 51 -22.06 -18.02 11.09
N ASN A 52 -21.20 -18.28 10.12
CA ASN A 52 -20.95 -19.62 9.57
C ASN A 52 -19.96 -20.46 10.39
N ARG A 53 -19.31 -19.88 11.40
CA ARG A 53 -18.39 -20.62 12.28
C ARG A 53 -19.17 -21.27 13.42
N THR A 54 -19.41 -22.57 13.29
CA THR A 54 -19.75 -23.44 14.42
C THR A 54 -18.74 -23.25 15.56
N SER A 55 -19.27 -22.87 16.72
CA SER A 55 -18.61 -22.70 18.01
C SER A 55 -17.32 -23.52 18.23
N ARG A 56 -16.14 -22.94 17.92
CA ARG A 56 -14.83 -23.22 18.57
C ARG A 56 -13.70 -22.59 17.75
N ALA A 57 -13.39 -21.33 18.04
CA ALA A 57 -12.03 -20.79 18.12
C ALA A 57 -12.09 -19.26 18.09
N LEU A 58 -12.13 -18.62 19.25
CA LEU A 58 -11.81 -17.21 19.39
C LEU A 58 -10.58 -17.08 20.30
N ARG A 59 -9.41 -17.11 19.66
CA ARG A 59 -8.20 -16.50 20.24
C ARG A 59 -8.47 -15.00 20.31
N LEU A 60 -8.46 -14.47 21.53
CA LEU A 60 -8.57 -13.06 21.85
C LEU A 60 -7.37 -12.31 21.22
N ARG A 61 -7.51 -11.84 19.98
CA ARG A 61 -6.54 -10.93 19.36
C ARG A 61 -6.92 -9.53 19.82
N ARG A 62 -6.05 -8.89 20.62
CA ARG A 62 -6.15 -7.46 20.94
C ARG A 62 -6.04 -6.66 19.64
N GLN A 63 -7.18 -6.32 19.04
CA GLN A 63 -7.29 -5.31 17.99
C GLN A 63 -7.57 -3.98 18.66
N ALA A 64 -6.70 -3.00 18.40
CA ALA A 64 -6.71 -1.68 19.03
C ALA A 64 -7.71 -0.70 18.38
N GLU A 65 -8.50 -1.14 17.41
CA GLU A 65 -9.58 -0.33 16.81
C GLU A 65 -10.94 -1.03 16.97
N PRO A 66 -11.98 -0.31 17.40
CA PRO A 66 -13.31 -0.87 17.54
C PRO A 66 -13.87 -1.16 16.13
N LYS A 67 -14.09 -2.44 15.82
CA LYS A 67 -14.70 -2.91 14.57
C LYS A 67 -16.21 -3.19 14.76
N ALA A 68 -16.96 -3.23 13.67
CA ALA A 68 -18.34 -3.71 13.69
C ALA A 68 -18.40 -5.17 14.16
N TYR A 69 -19.42 -5.53 14.94
CA TYR A 69 -19.55 -6.87 15.50
C TYR A 69 -21.01 -7.27 15.67
N ILE A 70 -21.27 -8.58 15.66
CA ILE A 70 -22.59 -9.13 15.96
C ILE A 70 -22.75 -9.19 17.47
N THR A 71 -23.85 -8.61 17.96
CA THR A 71 -24.11 -8.49 19.39
C THR A 71 -25.18 -9.46 19.89
N ALA A 72 -26.07 -9.90 19.00
CA ALA A 72 -27.15 -10.83 19.31
C ALA A 72 -27.66 -11.56 18.07
N TYR A 73 -28.18 -12.76 18.28
CA TYR A 73 -28.99 -13.51 17.32
C TYR A 73 -30.38 -13.82 17.92
N PHE A 74 -31.43 -13.56 17.14
CA PHE A 74 -32.81 -13.85 17.51
C PHE A 74 -33.53 -14.60 16.40
N LYS A 75 -34.33 -15.60 16.78
CA LYS A 75 -35.24 -16.29 15.85
C LYS A 75 -36.43 -15.39 15.50
N ASP A 76 -36.99 -14.73 16.51
CA ASP A 76 -38.05 -13.74 16.41
C ASP A 76 -37.52 -12.40 16.96
N LEU A 77 -37.59 -11.33 16.17
CA LEU A 77 -37.01 -10.04 16.54
C LEU A 77 -37.85 -9.36 17.64
N PRO A 78 -37.28 -9.08 18.83
CA PRO A 78 -37.99 -8.35 19.87
C PRO A 78 -38.18 -6.88 19.47
N GLY A 79 -39.17 -6.20 20.05
CA GLY A 79 -39.39 -4.77 19.79
C GLY A 79 -38.33 -3.86 20.42
N GLU A 80 -37.71 -4.32 21.52
CA GLU A 80 -36.68 -3.59 22.24
C GLU A 80 -35.48 -4.50 22.53
N PHE A 81 -34.29 -3.91 22.58
CA PHE A 81 -33.05 -4.61 22.90
C PHE A 81 -32.08 -3.70 23.66
N THR A 82 -31.41 -4.23 24.67
CA THR A 82 -30.44 -3.46 25.47
C THR A 82 -29.03 -3.67 24.93
N LEU A 83 -28.39 -2.63 24.41
CA LEU A 83 -27.02 -2.65 23.92
C LEU A 83 -25.99 -2.50 25.03
N GLY A 84 -24.96 -3.34 24.99
CA GLY A 84 -23.80 -3.34 25.88
C GLY A 84 -24.08 -3.70 27.33
N ASP A 85 -24.97 -4.66 27.57
CA ASP A 85 -25.26 -5.22 28.89
C ASP A 85 -24.30 -6.35 29.32
N GLY A 86 -23.38 -6.76 28.44
CA GLY A 86 -22.39 -7.81 28.71
C GLY A 86 -22.92 -9.24 28.55
N GLN A 87 -24.21 -9.43 28.27
CA GLN A 87 -24.86 -10.74 28.21
C GLN A 87 -24.62 -11.45 26.86
N VAL A 88 -24.94 -12.74 26.80
CA VAL A 88 -24.83 -13.56 25.58
C VAL A 88 -26.23 -13.82 25.01
N TYR A 89 -26.42 -13.51 23.73
CA TYR A 89 -27.68 -13.68 23.00
C TYR A 89 -27.45 -14.56 21.77
N GLY A 90 -27.94 -15.80 21.83
CA GLY A 90 -27.55 -16.86 20.89
C GLY A 90 -26.10 -17.26 21.14
N ASP A 91 -25.25 -17.17 20.12
CA ASP A 91 -23.81 -17.45 20.22
C ASP A 91 -22.95 -16.17 20.32
N PHE A 92 -23.58 -14.99 20.45
CA PHE A 92 -22.92 -13.70 20.36
C PHE A 92 -22.94 -12.96 21.70
N GLN A 93 -21.81 -12.34 22.05
CA GLN A 93 -21.66 -11.57 23.28
C GLN A 93 -21.95 -10.09 23.03
N ASN A 94 -22.88 -9.52 23.80
CA ASN A 94 -23.23 -8.12 23.78
C ASN A 94 -22.24 -7.27 24.57
N ARG A 95 -21.16 -6.86 23.91
CA ARG A 95 -20.01 -6.22 24.54
C ARG A 95 -20.37 -4.87 25.17
N PRO A 96 -19.87 -4.54 26.39
CA PRO A 96 -20.08 -3.23 26.99
C PRO A 96 -19.67 -2.09 26.06
N LEU A 97 -20.51 -1.05 26.00
CA LEU A 97 -20.22 0.16 25.22
C LEU A 97 -19.11 0.99 25.90
N GLN A 98 -18.24 1.61 25.09
CA GLN A 98 -17.17 2.46 25.60
C GLN A 98 -17.69 3.86 25.93
N ASN A 99 -17.23 4.42 27.05
CA ASN A 99 -17.63 5.76 27.47
C ASN A 99 -17.18 6.82 26.46
N GLY A 100 -18.09 7.73 26.08
CA GLY A 100 -17.83 8.81 25.12
C GLY A 100 -17.68 8.36 23.66
N GLN A 101 -17.96 7.09 23.33
CA GLN A 101 -17.99 6.55 21.97
C GLN A 101 -19.42 6.47 21.45
N GLU A 102 -19.66 6.97 20.24
CA GLU A 102 -20.95 6.82 19.55
C GLU A 102 -21.00 5.51 18.76
N TYR A 103 -22.16 4.87 18.79
CA TYR A 103 -22.44 3.66 18.03
C TYR A 103 -23.70 3.84 17.19
N VAL A 104 -23.76 3.16 16.06
CA VAL A 104 -25.02 2.91 15.34
C VAL A 104 -25.21 1.41 15.25
N PHE A 105 -26.45 0.96 15.09
CA PHE A 105 -26.74 -0.46 14.88
C PHE A 105 -27.68 -0.64 13.69
N PHE A 106 -27.71 -1.86 13.18
CA PHE A 106 -28.71 -2.28 12.18
C PHE A 106 -29.03 -3.76 12.37
N VAL A 107 -30.17 -4.19 11.80
CA VAL A 107 -30.62 -5.57 11.82
C VAL A 107 -30.31 -6.23 10.49
N LEU A 108 -29.69 -7.40 10.54
CA LEU A 108 -29.43 -8.26 9.40
C LEU A 108 -30.38 -9.46 9.45
N ALA A 109 -31.33 -9.53 8.53
CA ALA A 109 -32.28 -10.63 8.40
C ALA A 109 -31.76 -11.70 7.44
N VAL A 110 -31.90 -12.97 7.82
CA VAL A 110 -31.59 -14.12 6.97
C VAL A 110 -32.86 -14.62 6.30
N LEU A 111 -32.94 -14.50 4.99
CA LEU A 111 -34.10 -14.88 4.19
C LEU A 111 -33.85 -16.22 3.49
N GLU A 112 -34.88 -17.08 3.48
CA GLU A 112 -34.90 -18.32 2.71
C GLU A 112 -35.78 -18.10 1.48
N ILE A 113 -35.14 -17.91 0.32
CA ILE A 113 -35.83 -17.73 -0.96
C ILE A 113 -35.44 -18.90 -1.85
N SER A 114 -36.36 -19.84 -2.05
CA SER A 114 -36.10 -21.13 -2.73
C SER A 114 -34.98 -21.93 -2.02
N GLU A 115 -34.05 -22.55 -2.76
CA GLU A 115 -32.91 -23.30 -2.20
C GLU A 115 -31.72 -22.41 -1.77
N ASN A 116 -31.82 -21.08 -1.92
CA ASN A 116 -30.73 -20.16 -1.60
C ASN A 116 -31.02 -19.33 -0.33
N THR A 117 -29.96 -19.06 0.43
CA THR A 117 -30.00 -18.15 1.59
C THR A 117 -29.57 -16.76 1.13
N MET A 118 -30.39 -15.75 1.42
CA MET A 118 -30.09 -14.34 1.17
C MET A 118 -30.07 -13.55 2.47
N TYR A 119 -29.46 -12.37 2.44
CA TYR A 119 -29.38 -11.46 3.58
C TYR A 119 -29.98 -10.11 3.19
N ALA A 120 -30.74 -9.51 4.10
CA ALA A 120 -31.29 -8.16 3.95
C ALA A 120 -30.96 -7.33 5.19
N THR A 121 -30.62 -6.05 5.00
CA THR A 121 -30.27 -5.15 6.10
C THR A 121 -31.40 -4.13 6.36
N SER A 122 -31.57 -3.72 7.62
CA SER A 122 -32.30 -2.50 7.94
C SER A 122 -31.41 -1.27 7.73
N PRO A 123 -31.96 -0.05 7.60
CA PRO A 123 -31.16 1.16 7.75
C PRO A 123 -30.43 1.22 9.09
N TYR A 124 -29.38 2.05 9.16
CA TYR A 124 -28.72 2.38 10.43
C TYR A 124 -29.69 3.08 11.39
N SER A 125 -29.55 2.78 12.68
CA SER A 125 -30.17 3.55 13.76
C SER A 125 -29.63 4.97 13.83
N ASP A 126 -30.29 5.79 14.66
CA ASP A 126 -29.70 7.01 15.19
C ASP A 126 -28.50 6.68 16.10
N PRO A 127 -27.49 7.57 16.22
CA PRO A 127 -26.35 7.35 17.09
C PRO A 127 -26.75 7.20 18.56
N VAL A 128 -26.18 6.19 19.23
CA VAL A 128 -26.35 5.94 20.67
C VAL A 128 -25.03 6.14 21.41
N VAL A 129 -25.13 6.76 22.59
CA VAL A 129 -23.99 7.03 23.50
C VAL A 129 -24.30 6.40 24.86
N SER A 130 -23.33 5.72 25.46
CA SER A 130 -23.43 5.32 26.86
C SER A 130 -23.15 6.53 27.76
N VAL A 131 -24.14 6.97 28.54
CA VAL A 131 -23.96 8.00 29.57
C VAL A 131 -23.90 7.29 30.92
N ASP A 132 -22.73 7.29 31.58
CA ASP A 132 -22.64 6.90 32.99
C ASP A 132 -23.14 8.08 33.84
N ILE A 133 -24.20 7.85 34.59
CA ILE A 133 -24.69 8.75 35.63
C ILE A 133 -23.99 8.35 36.93
N ASP A 134 -22.93 9.07 37.31
CA ASP A 134 -22.62 9.30 38.73
C ASP A 134 -21.82 10.60 38.88
N PRO A 135 -22.32 11.62 39.61
CA PRO A 135 -21.62 12.88 39.80
C PRO A 135 -20.75 12.81 41.06
N GLN A 136 -19.42 12.85 40.91
CA GLN A 136 -18.51 13.20 42.01
C GLN A 136 -17.46 14.22 41.55
N PRO A 137 -17.04 15.11 42.46
CA PRO A 137 -16.57 16.44 42.12
C PRO A 137 -15.14 16.41 41.56
N ILE A 138 -14.93 17.17 40.50
CA ILE A 138 -13.62 17.48 39.96
C ILE A 138 -12.93 18.41 40.98
N VAL A 139 -11.83 17.96 41.57
CA VAL A 139 -10.85 18.83 42.22
C VAL A 139 -9.87 19.25 41.12
N ASP A 140 -9.86 20.54 40.81
CA ASP A 140 -8.91 21.17 39.90
C ASP A 140 -7.48 21.08 40.45
N GLU A 141 -6.67 20.17 39.90
CA GLU A 141 -5.23 20.07 40.16
C GLU A 141 -4.36 20.63 39.02
N GLU A 142 -4.94 21.15 37.94
CA GLU A 142 -4.19 21.59 36.75
C GLU A 142 -3.77 23.07 36.72
N GLU A 143 -4.27 23.93 37.61
CA GLU A 143 -3.94 25.38 37.54
C GLU A 143 -2.58 25.76 38.17
N GLY A 144 -1.95 24.89 38.95
CA GLY A 144 -0.68 25.19 39.64
C GLY A 144 0.58 24.96 38.79
N LEU A 145 0.54 24.05 37.82
CA LEU A 145 1.75 23.59 37.12
C LEU A 145 2.14 24.50 35.95
N MET A 146 1.17 25.15 35.31
CA MET A 146 1.38 26.00 34.13
C MET A 146 2.16 27.29 34.43
N TRP A 147 2.05 27.84 35.65
CA TRP A 147 2.75 29.07 36.03
C TRP A 147 4.23 28.86 36.37
N VAL A 148 4.63 27.64 36.74
CA VAL A 148 6.02 27.32 37.11
C VAL A 148 6.80 26.76 35.92
N VAL A 149 6.15 26.01 35.04
CA VAL A 149 6.82 25.37 33.88
C VAL A 149 7.08 26.36 32.75
N GLY A 150 6.20 27.35 32.54
CA GLY A 150 6.36 28.37 31.50
C GLY A 150 7.67 29.17 31.61
N PRO A 151 7.99 29.77 32.77
CA PRO A 151 9.23 30.52 32.97
C PRO A 151 10.49 29.66 32.80
N VAL A 152 10.47 28.40 33.26
CA VAL A 152 11.61 27.48 33.12
C VAL A 152 11.87 27.13 31.66
N LEU A 153 10.81 26.85 30.89
CA LEU A 153 10.92 26.61 29.45
C LEU A 153 11.40 27.86 28.68
N ALA A 154 10.96 29.05 29.09
CA ALA A 154 11.43 30.31 28.50
C ALA A 154 12.93 30.53 28.76
N VAL A 155 13.41 30.24 29.97
CA VAL A 155 14.85 30.34 30.30
C VAL A 155 15.68 29.32 29.51
N ILE A 156 15.20 28.07 29.39
CA ILE A 156 15.86 27.05 28.57
C ILE A 156 15.93 27.49 27.10
N PHE A 157 14.85 28.04 26.57
CA PHE A 157 14.80 28.53 25.19
C PHE A 157 15.78 29.70 24.94
N ILE A 158 15.88 30.63 25.89
CA ILE A 158 16.86 31.73 25.82
C ILE A 158 18.30 31.19 25.87
N ILE A 159 18.59 30.22 26.75
CA ILE A 159 19.91 29.58 26.82
C ILE A 159 20.25 28.87 25.50
N CYS A 160 19.30 28.15 24.89
CA CYS A 160 19.48 27.52 23.59
C CYS A 160 19.78 28.55 22.49
N ILE A 161 19.11 29.71 22.49
CA ILE A 161 19.39 30.79 21.53
C ILE A 161 20.78 31.38 21.75
N VAL A 162 21.18 31.62 23.01
CA VAL A 162 22.52 32.14 23.32
C VAL A 162 23.60 31.15 22.89
N ILE A 163 23.42 29.85 23.15
CA ILE A 163 24.33 28.80 22.69
C ILE A 163 24.37 28.78 21.16
N ALA A 164 23.22 28.87 20.47
CA ALA A 164 23.17 28.92 19.02
C ALA A 164 23.92 30.16 18.46
N ILE A 165 23.78 31.33 19.08
CA ILE A 165 24.50 32.55 18.70
C ILE A 165 26.00 32.39 18.94
N LEU A 166 26.41 31.81 20.08
CA LEU A 166 27.82 31.58 20.39
C LEU A 166 28.46 30.57 19.44
N LEU A 167 27.75 29.48 19.11
CA LEU A 167 28.18 28.50 18.11
C LEU A 167 28.23 29.12 16.71
N PHE A 168 27.28 29.99 16.37
CA PHE A 168 27.27 30.71 15.10
C PHE A 168 28.44 31.71 15.01
N LYS A 169 28.74 32.44 16.09
CA LYS A 169 29.89 33.35 16.15
C LYS A 169 31.22 32.60 16.13
N ARG A 170 31.32 31.46 16.79
CA ARG A 170 32.50 30.57 16.73
C ARG A 170 32.70 30.02 15.32
N LYS A 171 31.63 29.53 14.68
CA LYS A 171 31.64 29.04 13.29
C LYS A 171 31.98 30.17 12.30
N ARG A 172 31.57 31.42 12.58
CA ARG A 172 31.93 32.60 11.79
C ARG A 172 33.41 32.98 11.94
N ALA A 173 33.96 32.93 13.16
CA ALA A 173 35.39 33.16 13.40
C ALA A 173 36.27 32.07 12.72
N GLU A 174 35.85 30.80 12.77
CA GLU A 174 36.50 29.70 12.05
C GLU A 174 36.38 29.86 10.51
N SER A 175 35.30 30.50 10.02
CA SER A 175 35.09 30.77 8.59
C SER A 175 35.91 31.95 8.05
N GLU A 176 36.25 32.94 8.90
CA GLU A 176 37.10 34.07 8.53
C GLU A 176 38.59 33.68 8.49
N ALA A 177 39.02 32.78 9.39
CA ALA A 177 40.39 32.24 9.37
C ALA A 177 40.68 31.35 8.14
N ARG A 178 39.65 30.77 7.50
CA ARG A 178 39.79 29.93 6.29
C ARG A 178 39.68 30.68 4.95
N LYS A 179 39.42 32.00 4.97
CA LYS A 179 39.26 32.82 3.74
C LYS A 179 40.57 33.42 3.18
N GLY A 180 41.73 33.11 3.78
CA GLY A 180 43.04 33.61 3.35
C GLY A 180 43.68 32.94 2.14
N SER A 181 43.09 31.87 1.59
CA SER A 181 43.64 31.17 0.40
C SER A 181 42.53 30.72 -0.56
N LEU A 182 42.44 31.41 -1.68
CA LEU A 182 41.62 31.08 -2.87
C LEU A 182 42.39 30.13 -3.83
N PRO A 183 41.83 29.55 -4.93
CA PRO A 183 40.47 29.73 -5.49
C PRO A 183 39.69 28.45 -5.98
N ASN A 184 38.36 28.64 -6.09
CA ASN A 184 37.41 28.20 -7.13
C ASN A 184 37.02 26.70 -7.33
N ASN A 185 35.91 26.29 -6.71
CA ASN A 185 34.73 25.81 -7.45
C ASN A 185 33.48 25.79 -6.55
N LYS A 186 32.36 26.33 -7.05
CA LYS A 186 31.08 26.37 -6.34
C LYS A 186 30.34 25.05 -6.52
N GLU A 187 30.13 24.30 -5.43
CA GLU A 187 28.97 23.41 -5.30
C GLU A 187 28.09 23.90 -4.15
N GLN A 188 26.93 24.39 -4.56
CA GLN A 188 25.83 24.83 -3.72
C GLN A 188 24.87 23.63 -3.63
N LEU A 189 24.81 22.97 -2.47
CA LEU A 189 23.82 21.94 -2.20
C LEU A 189 22.43 22.59 -2.14
N SER A 190 21.77 22.59 -3.29
CA SER A 190 20.36 22.86 -3.49
C SER A 190 19.53 21.70 -2.94
N HIS A 191 18.64 21.96 -1.98
CA HIS A 191 17.43 21.15 -1.85
C HIS A 191 16.50 21.55 -3.02
N HIS A 192 16.77 20.96 -4.18
CA HIS A 192 15.82 20.89 -5.28
C HIS A 192 15.36 19.43 -5.39
N PRO A 193 14.04 19.16 -5.41
CA PRO A 193 13.55 17.83 -5.72
C PRO A 193 13.95 17.51 -7.17
N ASN A 194 14.92 16.62 -7.36
CA ASN A 194 15.40 16.17 -8.67
C ASN A 194 14.58 15.00 -9.24
N ASP A 195 13.39 14.76 -8.71
CA ASP A 195 12.47 13.77 -9.26
C ASP A 195 11.64 14.43 -10.38
N PRO A 196 11.77 14.00 -11.65
CA PRO A 196 10.98 14.55 -12.75
C PRO A 196 9.46 14.39 -12.54
N VAL A 197 9.03 13.41 -11.73
CA VAL A 197 7.62 13.18 -11.39
C VAL A 197 7.12 14.23 -10.40
N GLU A 198 7.91 14.56 -9.37
CA GLU A 198 7.59 15.61 -8.40
C GLU A 198 7.67 17.02 -9.03
N LEU A 199 8.64 17.24 -9.93
CA LEU A 199 8.78 18.50 -10.67
C LEU A 199 7.60 18.75 -11.62
N ARG A 200 7.00 17.70 -12.19
CA ARG A 200 5.77 17.85 -13.00
C ARG A 200 4.55 18.13 -12.13
N ARG A 201 4.42 17.47 -10.97
CA ARG A 201 3.34 17.72 -9.99
C ARG A 201 3.32 19.16 -9.47
N LEU A 202 4.47 19.78 -9.27
CA LEU A 202 4.58 21.15 -8.77
C LEU A 202 4.28 22.21 -9.83
N ASN A 203 4.62 21.95 -11.11
CA ASN A 203 4.49 22.93 -12.19
C ASN A 203 3.11 22.90 -12.89
N PHE A 204 2.37 21.79 -12.78
CA PHE A 204 1.02 21.66 -13.34
C PHE A 204 0.00 21.39 -12.22
N GLN A 205 -0.24 22.40 -11.39
CA GLN A 205 -1.41 22.42 -10.52
C GLN A 205 -2.66 22.69 -11.37
N THR A 206 -3.43 21.65 -11.67
CA THR A 206 -4.80 21.79 -12.19
C THR A 206 -5.67 22.42 -11.09
N PRO A 207 -6.52 23.44 -11.38
CA PRO A 207 -7.42 24.00 -10.39
C PRO A 207 -8.34 22.92 -9.84
N GLY A 208 -8.25 22.67 -8.54
CA GLY A 208 -9.18 21.78 -7.85
C GLY A 208 -10.61 22.29 -7.98
N SER A 209 -11.51 21.45 -8.51
CA SER A 209 -12.95 21.68 -8.45
C SER A 209 -13.43 21.64 -7.01
N GLY A 210 -13.39 22.80 -6.36
CA GLY A 210 -14.10 23.10 -5.14
C GLY A 210 -15.13 24.20 -5.40
N VAL A 211 -16.23 23.91 -6.10
CA VAL A 211 -17.49 24.67 -5.99
C VAL A 211 -18.67 23.73 -6.25
N SER A 212 -19.61 23.78 -5.31
CA SER A 212 -20.93 23.15 -5.22
C SER A 212 -21.85 23.36 -6.43
N GLY A 213 -22.59 22.31 -6.81
CA GLY A 213 -23.88 22.41 -7.51
C GLY A 213 -24.00 21.61 -8.81
N TYR A 214 -24.97 20.68 -8.84
CA TYR A 214 -25.54 19.91 -9.98
C TYR A 214 -25.16 18.42 -10.11
N PRO A 215 -26.13 17.55 -10.51
CA PRO A 215 -26.20 16.16 -10.06
C PRO A 215 -25.37 15.20 -10.92
N SER A 216 -24.79 14.23 -10.21
CA SER A 216 -24.47 12.85 -10.60
C SER A 216 -24.44 12.54 -12.10
N ASN A 217 -23.28 12.70 -12.72
CA ASN A 217 -22.92 11.90 -13.89
C ASN A 217 -22.21 10.64 -13.40
N LEU A 218 -22.76 9.50 -13.81
CA LEU A 218 -22.24 8.16 -13.59
C LEU A 218 -20.73 8.11 -13.85
N HIS A 219 -19.97 7.55 -12.90
CA HIS A 219 -18.56 7.27 -13.06
C HIS A 219 -18.42 6.14 -14.11
N MET A 220 -18.41 6.53 -15.39
CA MET A 220 -17.98 5.65 -16.47
C MET A 220 -16.52 5.28 -16.20
N PRO A 221 -16.16 3.99 -16.24
CA PRO A 221 -14.77 3.59 -16.03
C PRO A 221 -13.89 4.33 -17.04
N SER A 222 -12.82 4.98 -16.56
CA SER A 222 -11.85 5.77 -17.35
C SER A 222 -11.45 5.06 -18.66
N MET A 223 -11.35 3.73 -18.68
CA MET A 223 -10.98 2.98 -19.88
C MET A 223 -12.02 3.02 -21.03
N VAL A 224 -13.28 3.40 -20.79
CA VAL A 224 -14.31 3.50 -21.85
C VAL A 224 -14.01 4.67 -22.81
N SER A 225 -13.24 5.68 -22.38
CA SER A 225 -12.83 6.80 -23.22
C SER A 225 -11.55 6.58 -24.03
N HIS A 226 -10.86 5.45 -23.87
CA HIS A 226 -9.59 5.14 -24.56
C HIS A 226 -9.68 3.81 -25.33
N PRO A 227 -10.32 3.78 -26.52
CA PRO A 227 -10.47 2.56 -27.31
C PRO A 227 -9.13 2.06 -27.87
N PRO A 228 -9.00 0.75 -28.21
CA PRO A 228 -7.83 0.24 -28.91
C PRO A 228 -7.57 1.00 -30.21
N ILE A 229 -6.30 1.31 -30.48
CA ILE A 229 -5.87 2.07 -31.66
C ILE A 229 -5.44 1.08 -32.76
N PRO A 230 -6.06 1.08 -33.94
CA PRO A 230 -5.60 0.29 -35.08
C PRO A 230 -4.17 0.68 -35.47
N ILE A 231 -3.35 -0.30 -35.85
CA ILE A 231 -1.94 -0.06 -36.22
C ILE A 231 -1.82 0.97 -37.35
N ALA A 232 -2.75 0.94 -38.31
CA ALA A 232 -2.80 1.90 -39.41
C ALA A 232 -3.01 3.36 -38.97
N GLU A 233 -3.62 3.58 -37.80
CA GLU A 233 -3.92 4.90 -37.25
C GLU A 233 -2.93 5.34 -36.16
N LEU A 234 -1.99 4.46 -35.78
CA LEU A 234 -1.09 4.71 -34.66
C LEU A 234 -0.20 5.94 -34.87
N ALA A 235 0.29 6.17 -36.08
CA ALA A 235 1.09 7.35 -36.41
C ALA A 235 0.31 8.65 -36.18
N ASP A 236 -0.86 8.77 -36.80
CA ASP A 236 -1.74 9.94 -36.68
C ASP A 236 -2.23 10.14 -35.24
N HIS A 237 -2.46 9.06 -34.50
CA HIS A 237 -2.79 9.12 -33.09
C HIS A 237 -1.63 9.71 -32.26
N LEU A 238 -0.40 9.24 -32.47
CA LEU A 238 0.78 9.75 -31.78
C LEU A 238 1.06 11.23 -32.10
N GLU A 239 0.86 11.66 -33.34
CA GLU A 239 0.98 13.07 -33.72
C GLU A 239 -0.02 13.94 -32.95
N ARG A 240 -1.28 13.49 -32.85
CA ARG A 240 -2.32 14.18 -32.07
C ARG A 240 -1.99 14.24 -30.58
N LEU A 241 -1.41 13.18 -30.01
CA LEU A 241 -1.01 13.17 -28.59
C LEU A 241 0.15 14.13 -28.31
N LYS A 242 1.15 14.18 -29.22
CA LYS A 242 2.34 15.02 -29.11
C LYS A 242 2.09 16.50 -29.40
N ALA A 243 1.02 16.82 -30.12
CA ALA A 243 0.65 18.20 -30.43
C ALA A 243 0.50 19.05 -29.17
N ASN A 244 0.76 20.36 -29.30
CA ASN A 244 0.68 21.34 -28.21
C ASN A 244 1.53 20.94 -26.99
N ASP A 245 2.80 20.59 -27.24
CA ASP A 245 3.76 20.19 -26.21
C ASP A 245 3.27 19.00 -25.35
N ASN A 246 2.80 17.94 -26.02
CA ASN A 246 2.30 16.72 -25.38
C ASN A 246 1.10 16.94 -24.45
N LEU A 247 0.26 17.96 -24.70
CA LEU A 247 -0.89 18.27 -23.86
C LEU A 247 -1.82 17.05 -23.70
N LYS A 248 -2.22 16.44 -24.83
CA LYS A 248 -3.10 15.27 -24.80
C LYS A 248 -2.40 14.03 -24.27
N PHE A 249 -1.11 13.87 -24.55
CA PHE A 249 -0.31 12.80 -23.96
C PHE A 249 -0.32 12.88 -22.42
N SER A 250 -0.14 14.07 -21.87
CA SER A 250 -0.13 14.30 -20.42
C SER A 250 -1.51 14.08 -19.82
N GLN A 251 -2.58 14.58 -20.46
CA GLN A 251 -3.96 14.34 -20.02
C GLN A 251 -4.32 12.85 -20.00
N GLU A 252 -3.94 12.12 -21.05
CA GLU A 252 -4.17 10.67 -21.11
C GLU A 252 -3.38 9.93 -20.03
N TYR A 253 -2.09 10.24 -19.85
CA TYR A 253 -1.27 9.61 -18.82
C TYR A 253 -1.80 9.85 -17.39
N GLU A 254 -2.18 11.08 -17.06
CA GLU A 254 -2.71 11.42 -15.73
C GLU A 254 -4.13 10.85 -15.49
N SER A 255 -4.82 10.40 -16.55
CA SER A 255 -6.13 9.75 -16.43
C SER A 255 -6.06 8.25 -16.14
N ILE A 256 -4.86 7.66 -16.12
CA ILE A 256 -4.64 6.24 -15.80
C ILE A 256 -5.00 6.01 -14.33
N ASP A 257 -6.14 5.35 -14.12
CA ASP A 257 -6.62 4.94 -12.81
C ASP A 257 -7.12 3.48 -12.87
N PRO A 258 -6.55 2.55 -12.09
CA PRO A 258 -7.07 1.19 -12.01
C PRO A 258 -8.46 1.11 -11.37
N GLY A 259 -8.94 2.16 -10.70
CA GLY A 259 -10.27 2.23 -10.10
C GLY A 259 -10.46 1.26 -8.93
N GLN A 260 -9.37 0.83 -8.29
CA GLN A 260 -9.35 -0.17 -7.23
C GLN A 260 -8.50 0.30 -6.06
N GLN A 261 -8.84 -0.17 -4.86
CA GLN A 261 -8.02 0.03 -3.67
C GLN A 261 -7.10 -1.16 -3.47
N PHE A 262 -5.89 -0.90 -2.98
CA PHE A 262 -4.87 -1.93 -2.74
C PHE A 262 -4.36 -1.88 -1.32
N THR A 263 -3.87 -3.02 -0.82
CA THR A 263 -3.14 -3.11 0.45
C THR A 263 -1.68 -3.49 0.18
N TRP A 264 -0.82 -3.16 1.14
CA TRP A 264 0.63 -3.44 1.11
C TRP A 264 1.15 -3.73 2.52
N GLU A 265 0.35 -4.47 3.29
CA GLU A 265 0.64 -4.77 4.69
C GLU A 265 1.97 -5.51 4.83
N ASN A 266 2.26 -6.45 3.94
CA ASN A 266 3.49 -7.24 3.99
C ASN A 266 4.73 -6.37 3.75
N SER A 267 4.66 -5.40 2.84
CA SER A 267 5.76 -4.44 2.61
C SER A 267 6.02 -3.53 3.82
N ASN A 268 5.02 -3.31 4.67
CA ASN A 268 5.09 -2.44 5.84
C ASN A 268 5.44 -3.15 7.15
N LEU A 269 5.55 -4.48 7.17
CA LEU A 269 6.04 -5.19 8.35
C LEU A 269 7.46 -4.70 8.69
N GLU A 270 7.74 -4.46 9.98
CA GLU A 270 9.05 -3.94 10.42
C GLU A 270 10.23 -4.79 9.94
N VAL A 271 10.05 -6.12 9.88
CA VAL A 271 11.07 -7.05 9.37
C VAL A 271 11.29 -6.96 7.85
N ASN A 272 10.30 -6.46 7.10
CA ASN A 272 10.32 -6.37 5.64
C ASN A 272 10.69 -4.97 5.14
N LYS A 273 10.52 -3.91 5.94
CA LYS A 273 10.90 -2.54 5.56
C LYS A 273 12.34 -2.42 5.03
N PRO A 274 13.36 -3.03 5.65
CA PRO A 274 14.74 -2.97 5.15
C PRO A 274 14.94 -3.70 3.81
N LYS A 275 14.00 -4.56 3.41
CA LYS A 275 14.04 -5.29 2.14
C LYS A 275 13.56 -4.42 0.95
N ASN A 276 13.03 -3.22 1.20
CA ASN A 276 12.57 -2.29 0.18
C ASN A 276 13.68 -1.26 -0.13
N ARG A 277 14.15 -1.19 -1.38
CA ARG A 277 15.16 -0.21 -1.81
C ARG A 277 14.67 1.22 -1.65
N TYR A 278 13.37 1.44 -1.90
CA TYR A 278 12.70 2.72 -1.71
C TYR A 278 11.45 2.50 -0.85
N ALA A 279 11.32 3.24 0.25
CA ALA A 279 10.20 3.09 1.17
C ALA A 279 8.84 3.44 0.54
N ASN A 280 8.84 4.28 -0.50
CA ASN A 280 7.66 4.67 -1.27
C ASN A 280 7.38 3.75 -2.47
N VAL A 281 8.18 2.71 -2.71
CA VAL A 281 7.96 1.71 -3.76
C VAL A 281 7.78 0.35 -3.08
N ILE A 282 6.53 -0.10 -3.01
CA ILE A 282 6.12 -1.29 -2.26
C ILE A 282 5.48 -2.32 -3.19
N ALA A 283 5.27 -3.54 -2.67
CA ALA A 283 4.58 -4.60 -3.36
C ALA A 283 3.14 -4.72 -2.86
N TYR A 284 2.16 -4.64 -3.76
CA TYR A 284 0.75 -4.86 -3.39
C TYR A 284 0.49 -6.31 -3.01
N ASP A 285 -0.28 -6.53 -1.94
CA ASP A 285 -0.44 -7.86 -1.33
C ASP A 285 -1.11 -8.88 -2.27
N HIS A 286 -2.06 -8.43 -3.09
CA HIS A 286 -2.86 -9.33 -3.95
C HIS A 286 -2.07 -9.93 -5.12
N SER A 287 -0.99 -9.27 -5.54
CA SER A 287 -0.18 -9.67 -6.71
C SER A 287 1.30 -9.89 -6.38
N ARG A 288 1.70 -9.76 -5.10
CA ARG A 288 3.09 -9.95 -4.71
C ARG A 288 3.54 -11.39 -4.97
N VAL A 289 4.82 -11.56 -5.27
CA VAL A 289 5.44 -12.88 -5.31
C VAL A 289 5.62 -13.38 -3.88
N LEU A 290 5.07 -14.54 -3.57
CA LEU A 290 5.27 -15.21 -2.28
C LEU A 290 6.43 -16.20 -2.40
N LEU A 291 7.40 -16.06 -1.50
CA LEU A 291 8.44 -17.06 -1.33
C LEU A 291 7.99 -18.11 -0.30
N SER A 292 8.49 -19.33 -0.43
CA SER A 292 8.24 -20.40 0.54
C SER A 292 8.75 -19.97 1.92
N ALA A 293 7.89 -20.02 2.93
CA ALA A 293 8.25 -19.60 4.28
C ALA A 293 9.36 -20.51 4.84
N ILE A 294 10.37 -19.90 5.45
CA ILE A 294 11.45 -20.59 6.17
C ILE A 294 11.04 -20.68 7.63
N GLU A 295 10.99 -21.90 8.17
CA GLU A 295 10.60 -22.14 9.56
C GLU A 295 11.50 -21.36 10.53
N GLY A 296 10.87 -20.67 11.49
CA GLY A 296 11.57 -19.86 12.48
C GLY A 296 12.08 -18.50 11.97
N VAL A 297 11.86 -18.14 10.70
CA VAL A 297 12.30 -16.85 10.13
C VAL A 297 11.09 -16.01 9.70
N PRO A 298 10.62 -15.07 10.55
CA PRO A 298 9.53 -14.16 10.18
C PRO A 298 9.87 -13.29 8.96
N GLY A 299 8.88 -13.06 8.08
CA GLY A 299 9.07 -12.26 6.86
C GLY A 299 9.93 -12.94 5.77
N SER A 300 10.22 -14.23 5.91
CA SER A 300 10.94 -15.02 4.90
C SER A 300 10.09 -15.30 3.65
N ASP A 301 8.79 -15.05 3.67
CA ASP A 301 7.91 -15.18 2.51
C ASP A 301 7.88 -13.92 1.63
N TYR A 302 8.56 -12.86 2.05
CA TYR A 302 8.50 -11.54 1.42
C TYR A 302 9.71 -11.24 0.53
N ILE A 303 9.39 -10.75 -0.67
CA ILE A 303 10.28 -10.04 -1.59
C ILE A 303 9.48 -8.89 -2.22
N ASN A 304 10.13 -7.75 -2.49
CA ASN A 304 9.49 -6.62 -3.16
C ASN A 304 9.40 -6.88 -4.68
N ALA A 305 8.39 -7.68 -5.05
CA ALA A 305 8.12 -8.09 -6.41
C ALA A 305 6.62 -8.38 -6.60
N ASN A 306 6.08 -8.09 -7.79
CA ASN A 306 4.70 -8.38 -8.17
C ASN A 306 4.64 -9.11 -9.52
N TYR A 307 3.65 -9.99 -9.66
CA TYR A 307 3.29 -10.53 -10.97
C TYR A 307 2.60 -9.46 -11.81
N ILE A 308 2.97 -9.42 -13.10
CA ILE A 308 2.41 -8.50 -14.08
C ILE A 308 1.92 -9.30 -15.29
N ASP A 309 0.69 -9.02 -15.71
CA ASP A 309 0.09 -9.64 -16.89
C ASP A 309 0.77 -9.15 -18.17
N GLY A 310 0.83 -10.05 -19.15
CA GLY A 310 1.17 -9.73 -20.52
C GLY A 310 -0.06 -9.76 -21.42
N TYR A 311 0.14 -9.52 -22.72
CA TYR A 311 -0.95 -9.64 -23.68
C TYR A 311 -1.48 -11.08 -23.72
N ARG A 312 -2.74 -11.26 -23.27
CA ARG A 312 -3.43 -12.56 -23.19
C ARG A 312 -2.69 -13.63 -22.37
N LYS A 313 -1.86 -13.22 -21.41
CA LYS A 313 -1.12 -14.13 -20.54
C LYS A 313 -1.07 -13.56 -19.13
N GLN A 314 -1.79 -14.20 -18.20
CA GLN A 314 -1.73 -13.83 -16.79
C GLN A 314 -0.36 -14.13 -16.20
N ASN A 315 0.10 -13.30 -15.27
CA ASN A 315 1.36 -13.44 -14.54
C ASN A 315 2.56 -13.72 -15.48
N ALA A 316 2.58 -13.07 -16.64
CA ALA A 316 3.60 -13.31 -17.66
C ALA A 316 4.99 -12.84 -17.21
N TYR A 317 5.04 -11.83 -16.36
CA TYR A 317 6.26 -11.20 -15.87
C TYR A 317 6.25 -11.09 -14.35
N ILE A 318 7.44 -10.94 -13.78
CA ILE A 318 7.64 -10.48 -12.41
C ILE A 318 8.37 -9.14 -12.49
N ALA A 319 7.71 -8.08 -12.01
CA ALA A 319 8.37 -6.79 -11.81
C ALA A 319 8.94 -6.75 -10.38
N THR A 320 10.22 -6.43 -10.25
CA THR A 320 10.92 -6.41 -8.96
C THR A 320 11.94 -5.26 -8.94
N GLN A 321 12.25 -4.76 -7.75
CA GLN A 321 13.33 -3.79 -7.55
C GLN A 321 14.70 -4.40 -7.89
N GLY A 322 15.71 -3.55 -8.12
CA GLY A 322 17.11 -3.98 -8.07
C GLY A 322 17.46 -4.50 -6.68
N SER A 323 17.89 -5.76 -6.58
CA SER A 323 18.14 -6.46 -5.32
C SER A 323 19.13 -5.73 -4.42
N LEU A 324 18.91 -5.74 -3.11
CA LEU A 324 19.81 -5.19 -2.09
C LEU A 324 20.77 -6.28 -1.59
N PRO A 325 21.92 -5.95 -0.99
CA PRO A 325 22.83 -6.95 -0.41
C PRO A 325 22.13 -7.95 0.52
N GLU A 326 21.19 -7.46 1.35
CA GLU A 326 20.43 -8.28 2.31
C GLU A 326 19.37 -9.15 1.63
N THR A 327 19.01 -8.87 0.37
CA THR A 327 17.94 -9.56 -0.38
C THR A 327 18.45 -10.34 -1.60
N PHE A 328 19.77 -10.45 -1.82
CA PHE A 328 20.32 -11.29 -2.89
C PHE A 328 19.88 -12.75 -2.79
N GLY A 329 19.87 -13.30 -1.57
CA GLY A 329 19.39 -14.67 -1.33
C GLY A 329 17.90 -14.83 -1.64
N ASP A 330 17.07 -13.86 -1.23
CA ASP A 330 15.63 -13.85 -1.53
C ASP A 330 15.37 -13.74 -3.04
N PHE A 331 16.14 -12.91 -3.75
CA PHE A 331 16.05 -12.77 -5.21
C PHE A 331 16.38 -14.07 -5.94
N TRP A 332 17.51 -14.71 -5.66
CA TRP A 332 17.86 -15.97 -6.33
C TRP A 332 16.93 -17.12 -5.94
N ARG A 333 16.42 -17.11 -4.70
CA ARG A 333 15.39 -18.05 -4.27
C ARG A 333 14.08 -17.82 -5.02
N MET A 334 13.68 -16.58 -5.28
CA MET A 334 12.53 -16.27 -6.15
C MET A 334 12.72 -16.84 -7.55
N ILE A 335 13.86 -16.59 -8.19
CA ILE A 335 14.18 -17.11 -9.53
C ILE A 335 14.10 -18.63 -9.56
N TRP A 336 14.61 -19.30 -8.52
CA TRP A 336 14.48 -20.74 -8.36
C TRP A 336 13.02 -21.17 -8.19
N GLU A 337 12.30 -20.68 -7.19
CA GLU A 337 10.94 -21.13 -6.88
C GLU A 337 9.95 -20.85 -8.01
N GLN A 338 10.14 -19.76 -8.77
CA GLN A 338 9.30 -19.39 -9.90
C GLN A 338 9.71 -20.03 -11.24
N HIS A 339 10.74 -20.89 -11.25
CA HIS A 339 11.26 -21.52 -12.46
C HIS A 339 11.61 -20.50 -13.56
N THR A 340 12.11 -19.33 -13.16
CA THR A 340 12.43 -18.23 -14.07
C THR A 340 13.69 -18.55 -14.86
N ALA A 341 13.59 -18.55 -16.19
CA ALA A 341 14.73 -18.78 -17.09
C ALA A 341 15.44 -17.49 -17.54
N ASN A 342 14.74 -16.35 -17.52
CA ASN A 342 15.25 -15.09 -18.04
C ASN A 342 15.09 -13.96 -17.03
N ILE A 343 16.15 -13.19 -16.82
CA ILE A 343 16.18 -11.96 -16.01
C ILE A 343 16.45 -10.80 -16.96
N VAL A 344 15.61 -9.76 -16.93
CA VAL A 344 15.83 -8.55 -17.73
C VAL A 344 16.17 -7.40 -16.78
N MET A 345 17.40 -6.89 -16.87
CA MET A 345 17.91 -5.80 -16.05
C MET A 345 17.95 -4.51 -16.88
N MET A 346 17.09 -3.54 -16.54
CA MET A 346 16.89 -2.31 -17.32
C MET A 346 17.78 -1.13 -16.89
N THR A 347 18.84 -1.38 -16.11
CA THR A 347 19.68 -0.33 -15.52
C THR A 347 21.16 -0.74 -15.50
N LYS A 348 22.05 0.25 -15.46
CA LYS A 348 23.43 0.06 -15.00
C LYS A 348 23.45 -0.11 -13.47
N LEU A 349 24.56 -0.60 -12.92
CA LEU A 349 24.75 -0.65 -11.46
C LEU A 349 24.77 0.76 -10.85
N GLU A 350 25.40 1.70 -11.56
CA GLU A 350 25.60 3.07 -11.13
C GLU A 350 25.36 4.04 -12.29
N GLU A 351 24.68 5.16 -11.99
CA GLU A 351 24.42 6.25 -12.92
C GLU A 351 24.76 7.58 -12.22
N ARG A 352 25.68 8.36 -12.77
CA ARG A 352 26.18 9.64 -12.19
C ARG A 352 26.56 9.53 -10.71
N SER A 353 27.35 8.52 -10.37
CA SER A 353 27.81 8.25 -9.02
C SER A 353 26.71 7.83 -8.02
N ARG A 354 25.51 7.48 -8.52
CA ARG A 354 24.41 6.97 -7.71
C ARG A 354 24.14 5.51 -8.04
N VAL A 355 24.26 4.65 -7.02
CA VAL A 355 23.93 3.24 -7.13
C VAL A 355 22.43 3.08 -7.41
N LYS A 356 22.10 2.45 -8.55
CA LYS A 356 20.73 2.10 -8.96
C LYS A 356 20.41 0.65 -8.64
N CYS A 357 21.40 -0.23 -8.73
CA CYS A 357 21.29 -1.64 -8.40
C CYS A 357 22.62 -2.14 -7.87
N ASP A 358 22.59 -2.96 -6.83
CA ASP A 358 23.77 -3.68 -6.35
C ASP A 358 24.01 -4.92 -7.21
N GLN A 359 25.27 -5.36 -7.31
CA GLN A 359 25.61 -6.51 -8.13
C GLN A 359 25.23 -7.81 -7.42
N TYR A 360 24.11 -8.41 -7.83
CA TYR A 360 23.58 -9.64 -7.25
C TYR A 360 24.13 -10.92 -7.90
N TRP A 361 25.16 -10.84 -8.73
CA TRP A 361 25.73 -11.97 -9.45
C TRP A 361 27.24 -12.05 -9.28
N PRO A 362 27.85 -13.25 -9.41
CA PRO A 362 29.29 -13.40 -9.29
C PRO A 362 30.01 -12.77 -10.49
N THR A 363 31.14 -12.11 -10.24
CA THR A 363 32.01 -11.63 -11.33
C THR A 363 32.72 -12.76 -12.06
N ARG A 364 32.95 -13.90 -11.38
CA ARG A 364 33.60 -15.10 -11.90
C ARG A 364 33.28 -16.31 -11.01
N GLY A 365 33.31 -17.50 -11.60
CA GLY A 365 33.15 -18.75 -10.85
C GLY A 365 31.77 -18.87 -10.21
N THR A 366 31.72 -19.32 -8.96
CA THR A 366 30.49 -19.63 -8.22
C THR A 366 30.43 -18.86 -6.91
N GLU A 367 29.29 -18.22 -6.65
CA GLU A 367 28.96 -17.61 -5.35
C GLU A 367 27.67 -18.24 -4.80
N THR A 368 27.52 -18.21 -3.48
CA THR A 368 26.33 -18.75 -2.79
C THR A 368 25.50 -17.60 -2.21
N TYR A 369 24.24 -17.51 -2.63
CA TYR A 369 23.27 -16.54 -2.13
C TYR A 369 22.15 -17.27 -1.39
N GLY A 370 22.25 -17.28 -0.05
CA GLY A 370 21.34 -18.06 0.78
C GLY A 370 21.44 -19.56 0.48
N LEU A 371 20.37 -20.15 -0.04
CA LEU A 371 20.29 -21.58 -0.37
C LEU A 371 20.68 -21.91 -1.82
N ILE A 372 20.93 -20.90 -2.64
CA ILE A 372 21.16 -21.04 -4.09
C ILE A 372 22.62 -20.74 -4.40
N GLN A 373 23.31 -21.69 -5.02
CA GLN A 373 24.60 -21.49 -5.64
C GLN A 373 24.39 -21.01 -7.07
N VAL A 374 25.09 -19.95 -7.45
CA VAL A 374 25.01 -19.31 -8.77
C VAL A 374 26.40 -19.31 -9.37
N SER A 375 26.55 -19.98 -10.50
CA SER A 375 27.80 -20.04 -11.25
C SER A 375 27.67 -19.23 -12.54
N LEU A 376 28.57 -18.27 -12.76
CA LEU A 376 28.67 -17.59 -14.05
C LEU A 376 29.34 -18.53 -15.05
N LEU A 377 28.62 -18.85 -16.13
CA LEU A 377 29.11 -19.74 -17.20
C LEU A 377 29.69 -18.96 -18.37
N ASP A 378 28.99 -17.89 -18.77
CA ASP A 378 29.35 -17.12 -19.96
C ASP A 378 28.92 -15.65 -19.82
N THR A 379 29.62 -14.76 -20.50
CA THR A 379 29.32 -13.34 -20.57
C THR A 379 29.61 -12.81 -21.97
N VAL A 380 28.57 -12.28 -22.62
CA VAL A 380 28.65 -11.63 -23.91
C VAL A 380 28.33 -10.15 -23.73
N GLU A 381 29.33 -9.30 -23.89
CA GLU A 381 29.16 -7.84 -23.85
C GLU A 381 29.02 -7.29 -25.27
N LEU A 382 27.96 -6.51 -25.48
CA LEU A 382 27.66 -5.83 -26.74
C LEU A 382 27.52 -4.33 -26.48
N ALA A 383 27.41 -3.55 -27.56
CA ALA A 383 27.41 -2.09 -27.49
C ALA A 383 26.31 -1.50 -26.59
N THR A 384 25.12 -2.12 -26.57
CA THR A 384 23.94 -1.58 -25.88
C THR A 384 23.37 -2.50 -24.80
N TYR A 385 23.91 -3.72 -24.66
CA TYR A 385 23.49 -4.68 -23.65
C TYR A 385 24.56 -5.72 -23.35
N CYS A 386 24.43 -6.40 -22.22
CA CYS A 386 25.24 -7.53 -21.82
C CYS A 386 24.33 -8.75 -21.56
N VAL A 387 24.76 -9.93 -22.01
CA VAL A 387 24.09 -11.20 -21.72
C VAL A 387 24.99 -12.04 -20.83
N ARG A 388 24.47 -12.51 -19.70
CA ARG A 388 25.17 -13.43 -18.80
C ARG A 388 24.39 -14.73 -18.67
N THR A 389 25.08 -15.85 -18.78
CA THR A 389 24.48 -17.18 -18.60
C THR A 389 24.94 -17.76 -17.27
N PHE A 390 23.98 -18.19 -16.45
CA PHE A 390 24.22 -18.73 -15.12
C PHE A 390 23.73 -20.17 -15.01
N ALA A 391 24.44 -20.98 -14.23
CA ALA A 391 23.93 -22.22 -13.67
C ALA A 391 23.52 -22.01 -12.22
N LEU A 392 22.32 -22.45 -11.88
CA LEU A 392 21.79 -22.45 -10.53
C LEU A 392 21.76 -23.88 -9.98
N TYR A 393 22.15 -24.01 -8.72
CA TYR A 393 22.01 -25.23 -7.92
C TYR A 393 21.41 -24.86 -6.57
N LYS A 394 20.40 -25.61 -6.11
CA LYS A 394 19.86 -25.45 -4.76
C LYS A 394 20.52 -26.46 -3.82
N ASN A 395 21.00 -25.98 -2.67
CA ASN A 395 21.60 -26.85 -1.66
C ASN A 395 20.64 -28.00 -1.28
N GLY A 396 21.14 -29.22 -1.32
CA GLY A 396 20.35 -30.44 -1.07
C GLY A 396 19.56 -30.96 -2.27
N SER A 397 19.62 -30.30 -3.42
CA SER A 397 19.06 -30.77 -4.70
C SER A 397 20.16 -31.14 -5.69
N SER A 398 19.93 -32.16 -6.51
CA SER A 398 20.75 -32.46 -7.69
C SER A 398 20.30 -31.72 -8.94
N GLU A 399 19.19 -30.97 -8.86
CA GLU A 399 18.66 -30.20 -9.96
C GLU A 399 19.60 -29.05 -10.33
N LYS A 400 19.87 -28.92 -11.63
CA LYS A 400 20.58 -27.79 -12.24
C LYS A 400 19.63 -27.02 -13.11
N ARG A 401 19.63 -25.69 -13.02
CA ARG A 401 18.86 -24.80 -13.91
C ARG A 401 19.76 -23.81 -14.60
N GLU A 402 19.47 -23.50 -15.85
CA GLU A 402 20.12 -22.42 -16.59
C GLU A 402 19.25 -21.16 -16.51
N VAL A 403 19.88 -20.02 -16.23
CA VAL A 403 19.23 -18.70 -16.21
C VAL A 403 20.06 -17.73 -17.02
N ARG A 404 19.41 -16.92 -17.86
CA ARG A 404 20.06 -15.87 -18.64
C ARG A 404 19.65 -14.50 -18.14
N GLN A 405 20.62 -13.63 -17.89
CA GLN A 405 20.39 -12.23 -17.60
C GLN A 405 20.70 -11.39 -18.84
N PHE A 406 19.75 -10.55 -19.22
CA PHE A 406 19.89 -9.55 -20.27
C PHE A 406 19.92 -8.18 -19.61
N GLN A 407 21.08 -7.54 -19.57
CA GLN A 407 21.26 -6.21 -18.99
C GLN A 407 21.31 -5.17 -20.11
N PHE A 408 20.32 -4.29 -20.18
CA PHE A 408 20.32 -3.15 -21.08
C PHE A 408 21.19 -2.03 -20.48
N THR A 409 22.20 -1.56 -21.24
CA THR A 409 23.22 -0.60 -20.77
C THR A 409 23.19 0.73 -21.53
N ALA A 410 22.27 0.90 -22.48
CA ALA A 410 22.15 2.11 -23.29
C ALA A 410 21.03 3.07 -22.84
N TRP A 411 20.36 2.81 -21.72
CA TRP A 411 19.40 3.78 -21.17
C TRP A 411 20.16 5.02 -20.64
N PRO A 412 19.76 6.24 -21.01
CA PRO A 412 20.43 7.46 -20.57
C PRO A 412 20.07 7.80 -19.11
N ASP A 413 21.00 8.42 -18.37
CA ASP A 413 20.77 8.81 -16.97
C ASP A 413 19.55 9.73 -16.77
N HIS A 414 19.20 10.51 -17.80
CA HIS A 414 18.01 11.38 -17.80
C HIS A 414 17.17 11.18 -19.05
N GLY A 415 15.86 11.16 -18.84
CA GLY A 415 14.88 11.04 -19.91
C GLY A 415 14.76 9.61 -20.42
N VAL A 416 14.52 9.50 -21.72
CA VAL A 416 14.33 8.25 -22.45
C VAL A 416 15.32 8.18 -23.61
N PRO A 417 15.62 6.99 -24.15
CA PRO A 417 16.46 6.86 -25.34
C PRO A 417 15.95 7.74 -26.51
N GLY A 418 16.88 8.37 -27.24
CA GLY A 418 16.55 9.27 -28.36
C GLY A 418 15.90 8.56 -29.57
N ALA A 419 16.01 7.24 -29.64
CA ALA A 419 15.30 6.39 -30.57
C ALA A 419 14.89 5.10 -29.84
N PRO A 420 13.78 4.44 -30.23
CA PRO A 420 13.43 3.14 -29.69
C PRO A 420 14.54 2.14 -30.06
N HIS A 421 15.34 1.74 -29.07
CA HIS A 421 16.30 0.66 -29.26
C HIS A 421 15.55 -0.66 -29.34
N PRO A 422 15.96 -1.59 -30.24
CA PRO A 422 15.44 -2.95 -30.19
C PRO A 422 15.80 -3.55 -28.82
N VAL A 423 14.78 -3.89 -28.04
CA VAL A 423 14.94 -4.62 -26.79
C VAL A 423 15.51 -6.00 -27.14
N PRO A 424 16.64 -6.44 -26.57
CA PRO A 424 17.26 -7.71 -26.94
C PRO A 424 16.38 -8.91 -26.55
N GLY A 425 16.13 -9.83 -27.49
CA GLY A 425 15.74 -11.22 -27.17
C GLY A 425 14.24 -11.57 -27.11
N LEU A 426 13.34 -10.63 -27.39
CA LEU A 426 11.96 -10.98 -27.77
C LEU A 426 11.91 -11.07 -29.30
N PRO A 427 11.47 -12.18 -29.92
CA PRO A 427 11.21 -12.18 -31.35
C PRO A 427 10.23 -11.03 -31.62
N ALA A 428 10.56 -10.19 -32.60
CA ALA A 428 9.59 -9.26 -33.15
C ALA A 428 8.36 -10.10 -33.54
N ALA A 429 7.19 -9.75 -33.03
CA ALA A 429 5.95 -10.36 -33.47
C ALA A 429 5.81 -10.09 -34.98
N GLY A 430 6.25 -11.03 -35.80
CA GLY A 430 6.31 -10.86 -37.26
C GLY A 430 7.34 -11.73 -37.99
N GLU A 431 8.39 -12.24 -37.34
CA GLU A 431 9.32 -13.16 -38.01
C GLU A 431 9.07 -14.61 -37.58
N GLY A 432 8.09 -15.21 -38.25
CA GLY A 432 7.66 -16.59 -38.05
C GLY A 432 6.47 -16.93 -38.94
N LEU A 433 6.69 -16.94 -40.25
CA LEU A 433 5.90 -17.71 -41.23
C LEU A 433 6.86 -18.56 -42.05
#